data_AF-A0A536R7J4-F1
#
_entry.id   AF-A0A536R7J4-F1
#
_cell.length_a   1.000
_cell.length_b   1.000
_cell.length_c   1.000
_cell.angle_alpha   90.00
_cell.angle_beta   90.00
_cell.angle_gamma   90.00
#
_symmetry.space_group_name_H-M   'P 1'
#
loop_
_entity.id
_entity.type
_entity.pdbx_description
1 polymer ?
#
loop_
_entity_poly.entity_id
_entity_poly.type
_entity_poly.pdbx_seq_one_letter_code
_entity_poly.pdbx_strand_id
1 'polypeptide(L)'
;MCKYFTATDEFAVPTTQDMDPEHRGTRFMPGVMKAFVTIYEPNDDAHPSLPTLREFLAKNTDPKSGLVSYAVLGPRLTIDPAPLLQLPPEYLDYRVGPGASFVSDEALAWSRSLSDQTA
;
A
#
# COMPACT_ATOMS: atom_id res chain seq x y z
N MET A 1 0.23 9.98 17.05
CA MET A 1 0.22 8.51 16.92
C MET A 1 -0.44 8.24 15.59
N CYS A 2 0.28 7.71 14.61
CA CYS A 2 -0.31 7.58 13.28
C CYS A 2 -1.39 6.48 13.26
N LYS A 3 -2.42 6.67 12.42
CA LYS A 3 -3.43 5.65 12.14
C LYS A 3 -3.07 4.92 10.85
N TYR A 4 -3.24 3.60 10.84
CA TYR A 4 -2.84 2.74 9.74
C TYR A 4 -4.04 1.96 9.21
N PHE A 5 -4.28 2.04 7.90
CA PHE A 5 -5.40 1.40 7.21
C PHE A 5 -4.85 0.52 6.10
N THR A 6 -5.15 -0.77 6.12
CA THR A 6 -4.72 -1.71 5.06
C THR A 6 -5.90 -2.17 4.26
N ALA A 7 -5.70 -2.40 2.97
CA ALA A 7 -6.68 -3.06 2.13
C ALA A 7 -6.94 -4.50 2.61
N THR A 8 -8.16 -4.95 2.39
CA THR A 8 -8.58 -6.35 2.55
C THR A 8 -7.86 -7.24 1.53
N ASP A 9 -7.81 -8.55 1.81
CA ASP A 9 -7.07 -9.51 0.96
C ASP A 9 -7.66 -9.65 -0.45
N GLU A 10 -8.92 -9.27 -0.65
CA GLU A 10 -9.57 -9.26 -1.96
C GLU A 10 -8.96 -8.25 -2.95
N PHE A 11 -8.28 -7.21 -2.43
CA PHE A 11 -7.57 -6.21 -3.24
C PHE A 11 -6.07 -6.50 -3.37
N ALA A 12 -5.62 -7.66 -2.90
CA ALA A 12 -4.22 -8.03 -2.98
C ALA A 12 -3.82 -8.33 -4.43
N VAL A 13 -2.70 -7.75 -4.87
CA VAL A 13 -2.22 -7.86 -6.25
C VAL A 13 -0.94 -8.70 -6.28
N PRO A 14 -0.85 -9.73 -7.14
CA PRO A 14 0.38 -10.47 -7.32
C PRO A 14 1.43 -9.60 -8.02
N THR A 15 2.66 -9.63 -7.52
CA THR A 15 3.81 -9.02 -8.15
C THR A 15 4.68 -10.09 -8.78
N THR A 16 4.86 -9.98 -10.10
CA THR A 16 5.58 -10.96 -10.93
C THR A 16 6.99 -10.51 -11.29
N GLN A 17 7.37 -9.28 -10.93
CA GLN A 17 8.63 -8.66 -11.35
C GLN A 17 9.58 -8.42 -10.18
N ASP A 18 10.86 -8.73 -10.41
CA ASP A 18 11.99 -8.11 -9.72
C ASP A 18 11.88 -6.60 -9.99
N MET A 19 11.33 -5.88 -9.02
CA MET A 19 11.01 -4.47 -9.15
C MET A 19 12.31 -3.66 -9.10
N ASP A 20 12.79 -3.30 -10.30
CA ASP A 20 13.88 -2.36 -10.60
C ASP A 20 15.30 -2.97 -10.79
N PRO A 21 15.73 -3.23 -12.04
CA PRO A 21 17.10 -3.68 -12.32
C PRO A 21 18.18 -2.60 -12.10
N GLU A 22 17.80 -1.33 -11.96
CA GLU A 22 18.71 -0.21 -11.71
C GLU A 22 18.94 0.06 -10.21
N HIS A 23 18.00 -0.33 -9.34
CA HIS A 23 18.15 -0.27 -7.88
C HIS A 23 18.78 -1.56 -7.31
N ARG A 24 20.10 -1.68 -7.44
CA ARG A 24 20.94 -2.81 -6.97
C ARG A 24 20.85 -3.17 -5.46
N GLY A 25 20.00 -2.52 -4.67
CA GLY A 25 19.84 -2.75 -3.22
C GLY A 25 18.48 -3.28 -2.78
N THR A 26 17.48 -3.33 -3.68
CA THR A 26 16.09 -3.69 -3.33
C THR A 26 15.59 -4.76 -4.30
N ARG A 27 16.09 -5.98 -4.16
CA ARG A 27 15.42 -7.15 -4.75
C ARG A 27 14.09 -7.34 -4.02
N PHE A 28 13.02 -6.89 -4.63
CA PHE A 28 11.67 -7.25 -4.17
C PHE A 28 11.34 -8.62 -4.74
N MET A 29 11.22 -9.62 -3.87
CA MET A 29 10.83 -10.96 -4.30
C MET A 29 9.40 -10.93 -4.86
N PRO A 30 9.10 -11.75 -5.89
CA PRO A 30 7.73 -11.99 -6.31
C PRO A 30 6.86 -12.35 -5.12
N GLY A 31 5.68 -11.76 -5.03
CA GLY A 31 4.82 -11.91 -3.86
C GLY A 31 3.44 -11.32 -4.07
N VAL A 32 2.71 -11.09 -2.98
CA VAL A 32 1.40 -10.45 -3.02
C VAL A 32 1.49 -9.15 -2.25
N MET A 33 0.98 -8.06 -2.82
CA MET A 33 1.02 -6.73 -2.21
C MET A 33 -0.39 -6.19 -1.96
N LYS A 34 -0.54 -5.47 -0.85
CA LYS A 34 -1.75 -4.73 -0.50
C LYS A 34 -1.45 -3.25 -0.30
N ALA A 35 -2.39 -2.42 -0.71
CA ALA A 35 -2.39 -1.00 -0.36
C ALA A 35 -2.48 -0.82 1.16
N PHE A 36 -1.76 0.17 1.69
CA PHE A 36 -2.09 0.78 2.97
C PHE A 36 -2.00 2.29 2.92
N VAL A 37 -2.74 2.97 3.80
CA VAL A 37 -2.67 4.41 4.02
C VAL A 37 -2.34 4.67 5.47
N THR A 38 -1.28 5.43 5.72
CA THR A 38 -0.94 5.97 7.03
C THR A 38 -1.45 7.39 7.13
N ILE A 39 -2.18 7.74 8.19
CA ILE A 39 -2.57 9.11 8.51
C ILE A 39 -1.75 9.57 9.70
N TYR A 40 -1.04 10.68 9.54
CA TYR A 40 -0.18 11.26 10.56
C TYR A 40 -0.98 12.27 11.40
N GLU A 41 -1.01 12.09 12.72
CA GLU A 41 -1.62 13.06 13.62
C GLU A 41 -0.70 14.28 13.81
N PRO A 42 -1.20 15.42 14.33
CA PRO A 42 -0.42 16.67 14.38
C PRO A 42 0.93 16.60 15.12
N ASN A 43 1.10 15.62 16.01
CA ASN A 43 2.33 15.41 16.76
C ASN A 43 3.27 14.38 16.11
N ASP A 44 2.86 13.75 15.01
CA ASP A 44 3.73 12.90 14.20
C ASP A 44 4.42 13.81 13.17
N ASP A 45 5.76 13.84 13.13
CA ASP A 45 6.57 14.66 12.22
C ASP A 45 6.41 14.26 10.75
N ALA A 46 5.21 14.49 10.19
CA ALA A 46 4.88 14.19 8.82
C ALA A 46 5.62 15.12 7.87
N HIS A 47 6.21 14.57 6.81
CA HIS A 47 6.88 15.38 5.81
C HIS A 47 5.87 16.33 5.13
N PRO A 48 6.17 17.65 5.02
CA PRO A 48 5.21 18.64 4.54
C PRO A 48 4.77 18.46 3.08
N SER A 49 5.51 17.65 2.30
CA SER A 49 5.16 17.32 0.91
C SER A 49 4.07 16.26 0.78
N LEU A 50 3.69 15.58 1.88
CA LEU A 50 2.62 14.58 1.83
C LEU A 50 1.27 15.28 1.58
N PRO A 51 0.36 14.69 0.80
CA PRO A 51 -0.98 15.25 0.63
C PRO A 51 -1.76 15.17 1.95
N THR A 52 -2.77 16.02 2.10
CA THR A 52 -3.83 15.82 3.09
C THR A 52 -4.73 14.64 2.70
N LEU A 53 -5.48 14.08 3.66
CA LEU A 53 -6.45 13.02 3.35
C LEU A 53 -7.48 13.49 2.31
N ARG A 54 -7.94 14.75 2.41
CA ARG A 54 -8.85 15.35 1.43
C ARG A 54 -8.27 15.37 0.01
N GLU A 55 -7.04 15.87 -0.14
CA GLU A 55 -6.36 15.92 -1.44
C GLU A 55 -6.11 14.50 -2.00
N PHE A 56 -5.72 13.57 -1.12
CA PHE A 56 -5.49 12.19 -1.48
C PHE A 56 -6.76 11.50 -1.99
N LEU A 57 -7.89 11.64 -1.29
CA LEU A 57 -9.17 11.08 -1.72
C LEU A 57 -9.64 11.72 -3.03
N ALA A 58 -9.59 13.05 -3.13
CA ALA A 58 -10.01 13.76 -4.35
C ALA A 58 -9.21 13.35 -5.59
N LYS A 59 -7.91 13.06 -5.42
CA LYS A 59 -7.02 12.68 -6.53
C LYS A 59 -7.15 11.20 -6.93
N ASN A 60 -7.35 10.30 -5.97
CA ASN A 60 -7.15 8.86 -6.18
C ASN A 60 -8.44 8.03 -6.14
N THR A 61 -9.59 8.64 -5.79
CA THR A 61 -10.88 7.93 -5.82
C THR A 61 -11.38 7.78 -7.25
N ASP A 62 -11.61 6.56 -7.70
CA ASP A 62 -12.24 6.28 -8.98
C ASP A 62 -13.73 6.63 -8.90
N PRO A 63 -14.26 7.54 -9.73
CA PRO A 63 -15.65 7.98 -9.66
C PRO A 63 -16.65 6.87 -10.03
N LYS A 64 -16.22 5.80 -10.69
CA LYS A 64 -17.11 4.67 -11.06
C LYS A 64 -17.27 3.67 -9.94
N SER A 65 -16.16 3.20 -9.37
CA SER A 65 -16.18 2.20 -8.30
C SER A 65 -16.29 2.79 -6.89
N GLY A 66 -15.94 4.07 -6.72
CA GLY A 66 -15.80 4.70 -5.41
C GLY A 66 -14.56 4.24 -4.63
N LEU A 67 -13.72 3.39 -5.21
CA LEU A 67 -12.51 2.88 -4.56
C LEU A 67 -11.33 3.84 -4.75
N VAL A 68 -10.40 3.83 -3.80
CA VAL A 68 -9.16 4.59 -3.91
C VAL A 68 -8.09 3.71 -4.53
N SER A 69 -7.45 4.18 -5.60
CA SER A 69 -6.32 3.47 -6.19
C SER A 69 -5.12 4.37 -6.46
N TYR A 70 -3.93 3.86 -6.20
CA TYR A 70 -2.67 4.56 -6.45
C TYR A 70 -1.57 3.57 -6.82
N ALA A 71 -0.55 4.04 -7.54
CA ALA A 71 0.62 3.22 -7.87
C ALA A 71 1.71 3.44 -6.82
N VAL A 72 2.18 2.36 -6.21
CA VAL A 72 3.35 2.35 -5.32
C VAL A 72 4.21 1.17 -5.74
N LEU A 73 5.49 1.43 -6.04
CA LEU A 73 6.44 0.40 -6.46
C LEU A 73 5.95 -0.42 -7.65
N GLY A 74 5.38 0.21 -8.68
CA GLY A 74 4.96 -0.45 -9.93
C GLY A 74 3.44 -0.68 -10.05
N PRO A 75 2.85 -1.68 -9.35
CA PRO A 75 1.45 -2.01 -9.54
C PRO A 75 0.54 -0.93 -8.99
N ARG A 76 -0.63 -0.81 -9.62
CA ARG A 76 -1.75 -0.03 -9.09
C ARG A 76 -2.42 -0.85 -7.99
N LEU A 77 -2.38 -0.35 -6.77
CA LEU A 77 -3.03 -0.95 -5.61
C LEU A 77 -4.34 -0.22 -5.32
N THR A 78 -5.29 -0.93 -4.71
CA THR A 78 -6.63 -0.41 -4.42
C THR A 78 -7.00 -0.66 -2.97
N ILE A 79 -7.74 0.27 -2.38
CA ILE A 79 -8.27 0.19 -1.02
C ILE A 79 -9.68 0.80 -0.97
N ASP A 80 -10.56 0.21 -0.17
CA ASP A 80 -11.86 0.78 0.15
C ASP A 80 -11.67 2.03 1.04
N PRO A 81 -12.14 3.22 0.64
CA PRO A 81 -12.05 4.41 1.47
C PRO A 81 -13.02 4.43 2.66
N ALA A 82 -14.01 3.53 2.77
CA ALA A 82 -15.03 3.57 3.81
C ALA A 82 -14.45 3.70 5.24
N PRO A 83 -13.39 2.96 5.64
CA PRO A 83 -12.76 3.14 6.96
C PRO A 83 -12.13 4.52 7.16
N LEU A 84 -11.61 5.14 6.10
CA LEU A 84 -11.04 6.50 6.14
C LEU A 84 -12.16 7.55 6.32
N LEU A 85 -13.31 7.32 5.69
CA LEU A 85 -14.47 8.21 5.74
C LEU A 85 -15.22 8.17 7.08
N GLN A 86 -14.99 7.14 7.89
CA GLN A 86 -15.54 7.04 9.26
C GLN A 86 -14.75 7.86 10.28
N LEU A 87 -13.61 8.44 9.90
CA LEU A 87 -12.81 9.27 10.78
C LEU A 87 -13.50 10.62 11.07
N PRO A 88 -13.21 11.24 12.22
CA PRO A 88 -13.65 12.59 12.51
C PRO A 88 -13.25 13.59 11.40
N PRO A 89 -14.07 14.62 11.11
CA PRO A 89 -13.85 15.53 9.98
C PRO A 89 -12.48 16.23 9.96
N GLU A 90 -11.88 16.48 11.12
CA GLU A 90 -10.54 17.08 11.24
C GLU A 90 -9.42 16.23 10.60
N TYR A 91 -9.61 14.91 10.48
CA TYR A 91 -8.65 14.03 9.82
C TYR A 91 -8.56 14.30 8.32
N LEU A 92 -9.53 15.00 7.71
CA LEU A 92 -9.46 15.39 6.30
C LEU A 92 -8.28 16.31 6.00
N ASP A 93 -7.82 17.07 6.99
CA ASP A 93 -6.72 18.03 6.83
C ASP A 93 -5.39 17.46 7.33
N TYR A 94 -5.38 16.20 7.82
CA TYR A 94 -4.17 15.51 8.26
C TYR A 94 -3.41 14.93 7.08
N ARG A 95 -2.08 14.87 7.22
CA ARG A 95 -1.18 14.37 6.18
C ARG A 95 -1.30 12.86 6.05
N VAL A 96 -1.20 12.35 4.82
CA VAL A 96 -1.30 10.92 4.54
C VAL A 96 -0.14 10.40 3.71
N GLY A 97 0.34 9.21 4.08
CA GLY A 97 1.36 8.45 3.37
C GLY A 97 0.74 7.21 2.73
N PRO A 98 0.52 7.18 1.40
CA PRO A 98 0.16 5.95 0.72
C PRO A 98 1.38 5.02 0.63
N GLY A 99 1.17 3.75 0.92
CA GLY A 99 2.21 2.74 0.83
C GLY A 99 1.67 1.39 0.40
N ALA A 100 2.57 0.41 0.40
CA ALA A 100 2.27 -0.96 0.07
C ALA A 100 2.91 -1.90 1.09
N SER A 101 2.16 -2.91 1.54
CA SER A 101 2.62 -3.95 2.43
C SER A 101 2.69 -5.27 1.66
N PHE A 102 3.74 -6.04 1.91
CA PHE A 102 3.85 -7.41 1.40
C PHE A 102 3.01 -8.33 2.28
N VAL A 103 2.15 -9.10 1.64
CA VAL A 103 1.45 -10.24 2.22
C VAL A 103 2.29 -11.46 1.87
N SER A 104 3.05 -12.01 2.81
CA SER A 104 3.66 -13.32 2.56
C SER A 104 3.79 -14.20 3.80
N ASP A 105 3.44 -15.46 3.57
CA ASP A 105 4.18 -16.64 4.07
C ASP A 105 4.46 -17.65 2.91
N GLU A 106 3.64 -17.73 1.85
CA GLU A 106 3.76 -18.76 0.80
C GLU A 106 4.90 -18.58 -0.23
N ALA A 107 5.32 -17.34 -0.55
CA ALA A 107 6.43 -17.13 -1.51
C ALA A 107 7.78 -17.67 -0.98
N LEU A 108 7.95 -17.73 0.35
CA LEU A 108 9.07 -18.39 1.01
C LEU A 108 8.94 -19.93 1.02
N ALA A 109 7.71 -20.46 1.02
CA ALA A 109 7.47 -21.90 0.96
C ALA A 109 7.78 -22.48 -0.43
N TRP A 110 7.42 -21.76 -1.51
CA TRP A 110 7.68 -22.23 -2.88
C TRP A 110 9.15 -22.22 -3.27
N SER A 111 9.92 -21.21 -2.81
CA SER A 111 11.37 -21.16 -3.05
C SER A 111 12.16 -22.23 -2.29
N ARG A 112 11.69 -22.63 -1.09
CA ARG A 112 12.21 -23.80 -0.37
C ARG A 112 11.83 -25.12 -1.05
N SER A 113 10.60 -25.25 -1.53
CA SER A 113 10.16 -26.47 -2.23
C SER A 113 10.88 -26.72 -3.56
N LEU A 114 11.33 -25.68 -4.26
CA LEU A 114 12.13 -25.83 -5.49
C LEU A 114 13.60 -26.13 -5.20
N SER A 115 14.11 -25.74 -4.03
CA SER A 115 15.48 -26.06 -3.60
C SER A 115 15.61 -27.53 -3.14
N ASP A 116 14.56 -28.08 -2.52
CA ASP A 116 14.51 -29.49 -2.07
C ASP A 116 14.27 -30.51 -3.20
N GLN A 117 13.87 -30.07 -4.40
CA GLN A 117 13.72 -30.98 -5.56
C GLN A 117 15.01 -31.12 -6.40
N THR A 118 16.09 -30.45 -6.01
CA THR A 118 17.39 -30.50 -6.69
C THR A 118 18.55 -31.01 -5.80
N ALA A 119 18.24 -31.69 -4.69
CA ALA A 119 19.23 -32.36 -3.84
C ALA A 119 19.19 -33.88 -3.99
#